data_AF-A0A0M3KEX5-F1
#
_entry.id   AF-A0A0M3KEX5-F1
#
_cell.length_a   1.000
_cell.length_b   1.000
_cell.length_c   1.000
_cell.angle_alpha   90.00
_cell.angle_beta   90.00
_cell.angle_gamma   90.00
#
_symmetry.space_group_name_H-M   'P 1'
#
loop_
_entity.id
_entity.type
_entity.pdbx_description
1 polymer ?
#
loop_
_entity_poly.entity_id
_entity_poly.type
_entity_poly.pdbx_seq_one_letter_code
_entity_poly.pdbx_strand_id
1 'polypeptide(L)'
;LARIMERRSDFETLSRQREQIFTSTWAYGLAELTDIFRMAKWLTTVEDRFCESQLSDLRVINKLKLERFDVGINEALTLCGYALFMKVGIKKQVSTMPTNLIEKFVEPFAIDNNPSHVPGVPLI
;
A
#
# COMPACT_ATOMS: atom_id res chain seq x y z
N LEU A 1 13.80 -11.82 -15.94
CA LEU A 1 12.41 -12.09 -16.38
C LEU A 1 11.49 -11.89 -15.18
N ALA A 2 10.73 -10.79 -15.14
CA ALA A 2 9.71 -10.59 -14.11
C ALA A 2 8.54 -11.54 -14.39
N ARG A 3 8.02 -12.21 -13.36
CA ARG A 3 6.87 -13.12 -13.47
C ARG A 3 5.81 -12.70 -12.46
N ILE A 4 4.57 -12.63 -12.92
CA ILE A 4 3.42 -12.36 -12.06
C ILE A 4 3.07 -13.65 -11.32
N MET A 5 2.96 -13.57 -9.99
CA MET A 5 2.42 -14.67 -9.18
C MET A 5 0.97 -14.34 -8.85
N GLU A 6 0.04 -14.94 -9.59
CA GLU A 6 -1.38 -14.79 -9.32
C GLU A 6 -1.77 -15.60 -8.08
N ARG A 7 -2.55 -14.96 -7.21
CA ARG A 7 -3.18 -15.58 -6.05
C ARG A 7 -4.65 -15.20 -6.04
N ARG A 8 -5.50 -16.18 -5.74
CA ARG A 8 -6.93 -15.94 -5.51
C ARG A 8 -7.09 -15.29 -4.14
N SER A 9 -7.57 -14.05 -4.10
CA SER A 9 -7.87 -13.32 -2.87
C SER A 9 -9.31 -12.81 -2.90
N ASP A 10 -10.04 -12.94 -1.79
CA ASP A 10 -11.35 -12.31 -1.57
C ASP A 10 -11.21 -10.79 -1.32
N PHE A 11 -10.37 -10.12 -2.11
CA PHE A 11 -10.12 -8.69 -1.97
C PHE A 11 -11.32 -7.84 -2.45
N GLU A 12 -12.27 -8.44 -3.17
CA GLU A 12 -13.50 -7.79 -3.63
C GLU A 12 -14.38 -7.26 -2.48
N THR A 13 -14.35 -7.92 -1.32
CA THR A 13 -15.11 -7.49 -0.14
C THR A 13 -14.46 -6.27 0.52
N LEU A 14 -13.12 -6.18 0.49
CA LEU A 14 -12.35 -5.03 0.97
C LEU A 14 -12.47 -3.82 0.01
N SER A 15 -12.56 -4.06 -1.30
CA SER A 15 -12.68 -2.99 -2.30
C SER A 15 -14.02 -2.24 -2.24
N ARG A 16 -15.12 -2.88 -1.79
CA ARG A 16 -16.39 -2.18 -1.57
C ARG A 16 -16.36 -1.24 -0.36
N GLN A 17 -15.67 -1.61 0.74
CA GLN A 17 -15.46 -0.71 1.87
C GLN A 17 -14.55 0.48 1.52
N ARG A 18 -13.59 0.27 0.60
CA ARG A 18 -12.67 1.29 0.09
C ARG A 18 -13.41 2.48 -0.54
N GLU A 19 -14.42 2.28 -1.38
CA GLU A 19 -15.08 3.38 -2.09
C GLU A 19 -15.74 4.40 -1.15
N GLN A 20 -16.37 3.95 -0.08
CA GLN A 20 -17.11 4.83 0.85
C GLN A 20 -16.17 5.65 1.75
N ILE A 21 -15.10 5.05 2.27
CA ILE A 21 -14.16 5.74 3.17
C ILE A 21 -13.27 6.70 2.38
N PHE A 22 -12.80 6.31 1.18
CA PHE A 22 -11.97 7.18 0.36
C PHE A 22 -12.75 8.37 -0.19
N THR A 23 -14.02 8.22 -0.58
CA THR A 23 -14.82 9.36 -1.06
C THR A 23 -15.03 10.42 0.01
N SER A 24 -15.27 10.03 1.27
CA SER A 24 -15.34 11.01 2.37
C SER A 24 -14.00 11.67 2.66
N THR A 25 -12.89 10.92 2.66
CA THR A 25 -11.56 11.49 2.95
C THR A 25 -11.07 12.41 1.83
N TRP A 26 -11.34 12.08 0.56
CA TRP A 26 -11.04 12.95 -0.57
C TRP A 26 -11.90 14.22 -0.58
N ALA A 27 -13.19 14.11 -0.30
CA ALA A 27 -14.12 15.24 -0.37
C ALA A 27 -13.99 16.24 0.80
N TYR A 28 -13.65 15.76 1.99
CA TYR A 28 -13.58 16.58 3.21
C TYR A 28 -12.14 16.81 3.71
N GLY A 29 -11.14 16.17 3.09
CA GLY A 29 -9.74 16.23 3.48
C GLY A 29 -9.46 15.50 4.81
N LEU A 30 -8.18 15.39 5.17
CA LEU A 30 -7.74 14.95 6.50
C LEU A 30 -7.85 16.12 7.50
N ALA A 31 -9.07 16.64 7.68
CA ALA A 31 -9.32 17.86 8.45
C ALA A 31 -9.13 17.64 9.96
N GLU A 32 -9.45 16.45 10.48
CA GLU A 32 -9.36 16.14 11.90
C GLU A 32 -8.37 15.00 12.21
N LEU A 33 -7.71 15.09 13.37
CA LEU A 33 -6.82 14.02 13.87
C LEU A 33 -7.54 12.67 13.98
N THR A 34 -8.84 12.69 14.30
CA THR A 34 -9.71 11.52 14.41
C THR A 34 -9.79 10.72 13.10
N ASP A 35 -9.82 11.40 11.95
CA ASP A 35 -9.86 10.77 10.64
C ASP A 35 -8.51 10.17 10.26
N ILE A 36 -7.41 10.82 10.63
CA ILE A 36 -6.05 10.26 10.50
C ILE A 36 -5.94 8.96 11.31
N PHE A 37 -6.39 8.96 12.58
CA PHE A 37 -6.38 7.76 13.41
C PHE A 37 -7.27 6.65 12.86
N ARG A 38 -8.45 7.00 12.32
CA ARG A 38 -9.37 6.04 11.71
C ARG A 38 -8.77 5.41 10.47
N MET A 39 -8.13 6.20 9.61
CA MET A 39 -7.44 5.72 8.42
C MET A 39 -6.24 4.85 8.78
N ALA A 40 -5.42 5.27 9.75
CA ALA A 40 -4.30 4.48 10.23
C ALA A 40 -4.76 3.12 10.78
N LYS A 41 -5.81 3.10 11.61
CA LYS A 41 -6.40 1.85 12.15
C LYS A 41 -6.94 0.95 11.05
N TRP A 42 -7.54 1.52 10.00
CA TRP A 42 -8.01 0.75 8.86
C TRP A 42 -6.85 0.16 8.07
N LEU A 43 -5.83 0.96 7.75
CA LEU A 43 -4.63 0.52 7.03
C LEU A 43 -3.96 -0.65 7.75
N THR A 44 -3.75 -0.55 9.06
CA THR A 44 -3.15 -1.64 9.84
C THR A 44 -4.01 -2.90 9.85
N THR A 45 -5.33 -2.77 9.92
CA THR A 45 -6.25 -3.94 9.89
C THR A 45 -6.21 -4.65 8.54
N VAL A 46 -6.20 -3.90 7.44
CA VAL A 46 -6.09 -4.46 6.09
C VAL A 46 -4.74 -5.12 5.88
N GLU A 47 -3.68 -4.44 6.30
CA GLU A 47 -2.32 -4.94 6.23
C GLU A 47 -2.14 -6.24 7.02
N ASP A 48 -2.65 -6.33 8.24
CA ASP A 48 -2.56 -7.52 9.08
C ASP A 48 -3.22 -8.74 8.41
N ARG A 49 -4.44 -8.56 7.89
CA ARG A 49 -5.15 -9.60 7.13
C ARG A 49 -4.40 -10.00 5.88
N PHE A 50 -3.87 -9.03 5.14
CA PHE A 50 -3.05 -9.30 3.97
C PHE A 50 -1.82 -10.12 4.38
N CYS A 51 -1.20 -9.79 5.50
CA CYS A 51 0.01 -10.42 5.95
C CYS A 51 -0.18 -11.85 6.42
N GLU A 52 -1.18 -12.10 7.27
CA GLU A 52 -1.56 -13.44 7.69
C GLU A 52 -1.81 -14.33 6.46
N SER A 53 -2.50 -13.77 5.47
CA SER A 53 -2.84 -14.45 4.23
C SER A 53 -1.60 -14.77 3.37
N GLN A 54 -0.62 -13.87 3.27
CA GLN A 54 0.62 -14.12 2.50
C GLN A 54 1.57 -15.09 3.24
N LEU A 55 1.72 -14.93 4.55
CA LEU A 55 2.67 -15.71 5.34
C LEU A 55 2.18 -17.13 5.62
N SER A 56 0.87 -17.39 5.57
CA SER A 56 0.30 -18.73 5.73
C SER A 56 0.40 -19.61 4.47
N ASP A 57 0.58 -19.02 3.28
CA ASP A 57 0.73 -19.77 2.03
C ASP A 57 2.15 -20.35 1.87
N LEU A 58 2.38 -21.51 2.49
CA LEU A 58 3.68 -22.21 2.43
C LEU A 58 4.10 -22.58 0.99
N ARG A 59 3.16 -22.75 0.07
CA ARG A 59 3.48 -23.06 -1.33
C ARG A 59 4.18 -21.88 -1.99
N VAL A 60 3.68 -20.67 -1.77
CA VAL A 60 4.33 -19.43 -2.25
C VAL A 60 5.67 -19.23 -1.57
N ILE A 61 5.75 -19.37 -0.25
CA ILE A 61 7.01 -19.23 0.50
C ILE A 61 8.08 -20.19 -0.02
N ASN A 62 7.74 -21.47 -0.19
CA ASN A 62 8.70 -22.47 -0.66
C ASN A 62 9.14 -22.20 -2.11
N LYS A 63 8.22 -21.76 -2.97
CA LYS A 63 8.57 -21.33 -4.33
C LYS A 63 9.56 -20.17 -4.31
N LEU A 64 9.29 -19.12 -3.53
CA LEU A 64 10.18 -17.95 -3.42
C LEU A 64 11.57 -18.32 -2.87
N LYS A 65 11.66 -19.29 -1.94
CA LYS A 65 12.94 -19.81 -1.44
C LYS A 65 13.75 -20.49 -2.54
N LEU A 66 13.09 -21.27 -3.41
CA LEU A 66 13.75 -22.00 -4.50
C LEU A 66 14.31 -21.07 -5.58
N GLU A 67 13.70 -19.90 -5.78
CA GLU A 67 14.17 -18.89 -6.75
C GLU A 67 15.47 -18.20 -6.31
N ARG A 68 15.82 -18.24 -5.01
CA ARG A 68 17.09 -17.72 -4.45
C ARG A 68 17.37 -16.26 -4.81
N PHE A 69 16.38 -15.40 -4.63
CA PHE A 69 16.53 -13.96 -4.84
C PHE A 69 17.63 -13.33 -3.96
N ASP A 70 18.46 -12.47 -4.56
CA ASP A 70 19.53 -11.77 -3.85
C ASP A 70 19.06 -10.52 -3.10
N VAL A 71 17.97 -9.90 -3.58
CA VAL A 71 17.43 -8.63 -3.07
C VAL A 71 15.90 -8.66 -3.06
N GLY A 72 15.32 -8.12 -2.00
CA GLY A 72 13.89 -7.87 -1.87
C GLY A 72 13.60 -6.38 -1.96
N ILE A 73 12.59 -5.98 -2.72
CA ILE A 73 12.13 -4.59 -2.82
C ILE A 73 10.68 -4.56 -2.36
N ASN A 74 10.38 -3.69 -1.40
CA ASN A 74 9.07 -3.56 -0.79
C ASN A 74 8.67 -2.10 -0.63
N GLU A 75 7.37 -1.84 -0.55
CA GLU A 75 6.85 -0.52 -0.20
C GLU A 75 6.95 -0.27 1.30
N ALA A 76 7.43 0.92 1.71
CA ALA A 76 7.73 1.25 3.11
C ALA A 76 6.50 1.17 4.04
N LEU A 77 5.31 1.39 3.49
CA LEU A 77 4.04 1.30 4.20
C LEU A 77 3.45 -0.13 4.22
N THR A 78 4.08 -1.08 3.54
CA THR A 78 3.70 -2.49 3.53
C THR A 78 4.69 -3.29 4.37
N LEU A 79 4.62 -3.16 5.69
CA LEU A 79 5.43 -3.87 6.69
C LEU A 79 5.48 -5.38 6.47
N CYS A 80 4.41 -5.99 5.95
CA CYS A 80 4.38 -7.42 5.68
C CYS A 80 5.48 -7.88 4.71
N GLY A 81 5.89 -7.04 3.75
CA GLY A 81 6.95 -7.39 2.80
C GLY A 81 8.27 -7.73 3.50
N TYR A 82 8.59 -7.06 4.61
CA TYR A 82 9.78 -7.38 5.40
C TYR A 82 9.66 -8.75 6.07
N ALA A 83 8.49 -9.07 6.65
CA ALA A 83 8.23 -10.37 7.25
C ALA A 83 8.33 -11.51 6.23
N LEU A 84 7.84 -11.28 5.01
CA LEU A 84 7.98 -12.21 3.89
C LEU A 84 9.46 -12.45 3.55
N PHE A 85 10.25 -11.38 3.40
CA PHE A 85 11.69 -11.49 3.10
C PHE A 85 12.45 -12.23 4.20
N MET A 86 12.14 -11.99 5.47
CA MET A 86 12.71 -12.75 6.58
C MET A 86 12.37 -14.24 6.48
N LYS A 87 11.10 -14.58 6.18
CA LYS A 87 10.65 -15.97 6.08
C LYS A 87 11.27 -16.70 4.89
N VAL A 88 11.54 -16.00 3.79
CA VAL A 88 12.20 -16.53 2.58
C VAL A 88 13.72 -16.57 2.72
N GLY A 89 14.32 -15.76 3.61
CA GLY A 89 15.77 -15.72 3.84
C GLY A 89 16.51 -14.65 3.02
N ILE A 90 15.80 -13.62 2.54
CA ILE A 90 16.38 -12.51 1.78
C ILE A 90 16.97 -11.47 2.75
N LYS A 91 18.29 -11.28 2.69
CA LYS A 91 19.04 -10.40 3.60
C LYS A 91 19.14 -8.95 3.12
N LYS A 92 19.28 -8.73 1.82
CA LYS A 92 19.37 -7.39 1.23
C LYS A 92 17.97 -6.90 0.90
N GLN A 93 17.57 -5.80 1.51
CA GLN A 93 16.20 -5.30 1.43
C GLN A 93 16.23 -3.82 1.06
N VAL A 94 15.36 -3.41 0.15
CA VAL A 94 15.16 -2.03 -0.26
C VAL A 94 13.72 -1.65 0.02
N SER A 95 13.56 -0.55 0.75
CA SER A 95 12.27 0.07 1.00
C SER A 95 12.05 1.20 0.00
N THR A 96 10.91 1.21 -0.64
CA THR A 96 10.50 2.26 -1.58
C THR A 96 9.24 2.93 -1.04
N MET A 97 9.14 4.24 -1.19
CA MET A 97 7.93 4.96 -0.79
C MET A 97 7.54 5.85 -1.97
N PRO A 98 6.78 5.32 -2.94
CA PRO A 98 6.32 6.08 -4.09
C PRO A 98 5.14 6.97 -3.67
N THR A 99 5.41 7.96 -2.83
CA THR A 99 4.42 8.99 -2.51
C THR A 99 4.60 10.18 -3.43
N ASN A 100 3.48 10.68 -3.95
CA ASN A 100 3.46 12.02 -4.51
C ASN A 100 3.72 13.06 -3.42
N LEU A 101 4.10 14.26 -3.84
CA LEU A 101 4.12 15.41 -2.94
C LEU A 101 2.72 15.61 -2.38
N ILE A 102 2.59 15.57 -1.06
CA ILE A 102 1.32 15.82 -0.37
C ILE A 102 1.01 17.30 -0.53
N GLU A 103 -0.19 17.62 -1.02
CA GLU A 103 -0.64 18.98 -1.36
C GLU A 103 -0.32 20.00 -0.25
N LYS A 104 -0.63 19.63 1.00
CA LYS A 104 -0.40 20.46 2.18
C LYS A 104 1.08 20.78 2.45
N PHE A 105 2.02 19.94 2.00
CA PHE A 105 3.45 20.22 2.13
C PHE A 105 3.97 21.13 1.03
N VAL A 106 3.28 21.22 -0.11
CA VAL A 106 3.72 22.01 -1.26
C VAL A 106 2.97 23.33 -1.44
N GLU A 107 1.82 23.47 -0.79
CA GLU A 107 1.02 24.69 -0.72
C GLU A 107 1.84 25.94 -0.29
N PRO A 108 2.73 25.88 0.73
CA PRO A 108 3.56 27.04 1.11
C PRO A 108 4.55 27.49 0.03
N PHE A 109 4.82 26.63 -0.95
CA PHE A 109 5.74 26.89 -2.06
C PHE A 109 5.04 27.29 -3.35
N ALA A 110 3.71 27.49 -3.32
CA ALA A 110 2.89 27.82 -4.48
C ALA A 110 3.08 26.85 -5.66
N ILE A 111 3.33 25.57 -5.36
CA ILE A 111 3.38 24.51 -6.36
C ILE A 111 1.95 24.01 -6.53
N ASP A 112 1.40 24.22 -7.72
CA ASP A 112 0.07 23.72 -8.06
C ASP A 112 0.04 22.19 -8.05
N ASN A 113 -1.05 21.63 -7.54
CA ASN A 113 -1.28 20.19 -7.62
C ASN A 113 -1.45 19.79 -9.08
N ASN A 114 -0.83 18.67 -9.46
CA ASN A 114 -1.00 18.12 -10.80
C ASN A 114 -2.49 17.78 -11.00
N PRO A 115 -3.18 18.36 -12.01
CA PRO A 115 -4.62 18.11 -12.26
C PRO A 115 -4.95 16.63 -12.45
N SER A 116 -3.99 15.80 -12.85
CA SER A 116 -4.13 14.34 -12.96
C SER A 116 -4.34 13.63 -11.61
N HIS A 117 -4.11 14.31 -10.48
CA HIS A 117 -4.22 13.75 -9.13
C HIS A 117 -5.48 14.18 -8.39
N VAL A 118 -6.30 15.07 -8.97
CA VAL A 118 -7.55 15.52 -8.36
C VAL A 118 -8.71 14.83 -9.08
N PRO A 119 -9.36 13.81 -8.47
CA PRO A 119 -10.51 13.16 -9.08
C PRO A 119 -11.66 14.16 -9.17
N GLY A 120 -11.99 14.62 -10.39
CA GLY A 120 -13.22 15.36 -10.65
C GLY A 120 -13.13 16.88 -10.82
N VAL A 121 -11.93 17.47 -11.02
CA VAL A 121 -11.87 18.85 -11.56
C VAL A 121 -12.01 18.76 -13.08
N PRO A 122 -13.09 19.26 -13.70
CA PRO A 122 -13.16 19.34 -15.15
C PRO A 122 -12.02 20.22 -15.65
N LEU A 123 -11.27 19.72 -16.62
CA LEU A 123 -10.28 20.51 -17.34
C LEU A 123 -11.04 21.68 -17.99
N ILE A 124 -10.77 22.89 -17.51
CA ILE A 124 -11.29 24.14 -18.08
C ILE A 124 -10.46 24.48 -19.33
#